data_AF-A0A0F9NK40-F1
#
_entry.id   AF-A0A0F9NK40-F1
#
_cell.length_a   1.000
_cell.length_b   1.000
_cell.length_c   1.000
_cell.angle_alpha   90.00
_cell.angle_beta   90.00
_cell.angle_gamma   90.00
#
_symmetry.space_group_name_H-M   'P 1'
#
loop_
_entity.id
_entity.type
_entity.pdbx_description
1 polymer ?
#
loop_
_entity_poly.entity_id
_entity_poly.type
_entity_poly.pdbx_seq_one_letter_code
_entity_poly.pdbx_strand_id
1 'polypeptide(L)'
;MTLEKIIGVIGDANLSKDDIKWKCAFEVGKLLIDNEYRLANGGMGGVMEASVLGAKSSVRYKEGMTIGVLPDYDKTSSNSQADILIPTGLGLARNVILVSMCDAIIAIGGGSGTLSEIALAWQMNKMIIAIDLDGWSGNLKSLQLDKRRLDKIFEAENAIRSIEILKENIENYKNNYKGVKKARLGVNNAKIIIENKFDFKGTIILLGKGAEGYVFKDERTVYKIFDMDEPLLNQYWRLSALSEDISNSIVNYLINFKVYYEENLLVTTYDHFESKAYEGGYETDLILLAKELKKIGWVITDFQPKNLRINKETELPTIIDIGRSFQPYSSNLFRKMCRKMYVSSLVGNFDNIKSVLTETNSSEKFLGLKEYGYNPGTVKKNFNLFYEKIIILDKKDVLNPLLLKIIQETSDINTLFDYGSGSGDIAFSIKKLGIKVIAYDPDINLYEKYKIKYYSGIEFISKDSMKDFLKSGEKFDCVLLSLVLCHPFHPDEKERNTIIEKILHDITSLSSNYILIAICNPLYTIKLKSTLQNKTLPYNFDYFNENRIKKLVKSSKGIRYDYHRPISYYEKLFQAHNMKIVRIEQTIGENLDNPNLFYSDFLIFLLEVD
;
A
#
# COMPACT_ATOMS: atom_id res chain seq x y z
N MET A 1 8.62 -37.31 -12.79
CA MET A 1 9.60 -37.85 -11.82
C MET A 1 9.64 -36.92 -10.63
N THR A 2 9.12 -37.33 -9.48
CA THR A 2 9.48 -36.69 -8.21
C THR A 2 10.93 -37.08 -7.91
N LEU A 3 11.82 -36.10 -7.81
CA LEU A 3 13.22 -36.36 -7.43
C LEU A 3 13.21 -36.97 -6.02
N GLU A 4 13.83 -38.15 -5.86
CA GLU A 4 14.09 -38.75 -4.55
C GLU A 4 14.99 -37.82 -3.74
N LYS A 5 14.66 -37.59 -2.47
CA LYS A 5 15.42 -36.68 -1.61
C LYS A 5 16.78 -37.26 -1.25
N ILE A 6 17.78 -36.39 -1.18
CA ILE A 6 19.17 -36.74 -0.86
C ILE A 6 19.46 -36.32 0.57
N ILE A 7 19.88 -37.26 1.41
CA ILE A 7 20.17 -37.02 2.82
C ILE A 7 21.67 -37.15 3.05
N GLY A 8 22.26 -36.09 3.58
CA GLY A 8 23.68 -36.05 3.90
C GLY A 8 23.96 -36.71 5.25
N VAL A 9 24.88 -37.66 5.31
CA VAL A 9 25.36 -38.23 6.58
C VAL A 9 26.79 -37.79 6.81
N ILE A 10 27.00 -36.99 7.86
CA ILE A 10 28.29 -36.37 8.20
C ILE A 10 28.72 -36.76 9.61
N GLY A 11 30.03 -36.79 9.86
CA GLY A 11 30.55 -37.17 11.17
C GLY A 11 32.04 -37.50 11.17
N ASP A 12 32.46 -38.24 12.19
CA ASP A 12 33.87 -38.62 12.42
C ASP A 12 34.46 -39.42 11.25
N ALA A 13 35.69 -39.05 10.84
CA ALA A 13 36.39 -39.68 9.72
C ALA A 13 37.15 -40.96 10.09
N ASN A 14 37.44 -41.17 11.38
CA ASN A 14 38.22 -42.32 11.88
C ASN A 14 37.48 -42.97 13.05
N LEU A 15 36.87 -44.14 12.82
CA LEU A 15 36.15 -44.93 13.83
C LEU A 15 36.42 -46.42 13.63
N SER A 16 36.44 -47.19 14.72
CA SER A 16 36.42 -48.66 14.65
C SER A 16 34.98 -49.16 14.45
N LYS A 17 34.80 -50.39 13.93
CA LYS A 17 33.46 -50.99 13.73
C LYS A 17 32.71 -51.25 15.03
N ASP A 18 33.42 -51.36 16.15
CA ASP A 18 32.83 -51.58 17.46
C ASP A 18 32.31 -50.29 18.10
N ASP A 19 32.74 -49.13 17.60
CA ASP A 19 32.33 -47.81 18.06
C ASP A 19 30.82 -47.60 17.87
N ILE A 20 30.18 -47.02 18.89
CA ILE A 20 28.75 -46.71 18.88
C ILE A 20 28.37 -45.76 17.74
N LYS A 21 29.25 -44.80 17.40
CA LYS A 21 29.04 -43.86 16.29
C LYS A 21 29.07 -44.57 14.95
N TRP A 22 29.94 -45.57 14.79
CA TRP A 22 30.01 -46.39 13.58
C TRP A 22 28.73 -47.23 13.43
N LYS A 23 28.30 -47.92 14.49
CA LYS A 23 27.06 -48.72 14.48
C LYS A 23 25.82 -47.87 14.20
N CYS A 24 25.76 -46.68 14.80
CA CYS A 24 24.69 -45.73 14.54
C CYS A 24 24.68 -45.24 13.08
N ALA A 25 25.83 -44.87 12.52
CA ALA A 25 25.95 -44.46 11.13
C ALA A 25 25.55 -45.57 10.15
N PHE A 26 25.93 -46.83 10.44
CA PHE A 26 25.49 -48.00 9.68
C PHE A 26 23.96 -48.15 9.71
N GLU A 27 23.35 -48.05 10.89
CA GLU A 27 21.90 -48.16 11.02
C GLU A 27 21.16 -47.01 10.31
N VAL A 28 21.64 -45.76 10.43
CA VAL A 28 21.12 -44.60 9.69
C VAL A 28 21.17 -44.86 8.19
N GLY A 29 22.31 -45.33 7.67
CA GLY A 29 22.48 -45.65 6.26
C GLY A 29 21.45 -46.65 5.75
N LYS A 30 21.25 -47.74 6.49
CA LYS A 30 20.25 -48.77 6.15
C LYS A 30 18.83 -48.18 6.15
N LEU A 31 18.47 -47.46 7.20
CA LEU A 31 17.13 -46.90 7.37
C LEU A 31 16.81 -45.83 6.32
N LEU A 32 17.79 -45.05 5.86
CA LEU A 32 17.57 -44.09 4.77
C LEU A 32 17.11 -44.79 3.50
N ILE A 33 17.78 -45.87 3.10
CA ILE A 33 17.42 -46.67 1.92
C ILE A 33 16.07 -47.38 2.12
N ASP A 34 15.83 -47.93 3.33
CA ASP A 34 14.56 -48.58 3.66
C ASP A 34 13.35 -47.63 3.51
N ASN A 35 13.59 -46.31 3.59
CA ASN A 35 12.59 -45.25 3.50
C ASN A 35 12.66 -44.43 2.19
N GLU A 36 13.26 -44.98 1.14
CA GLU A 36 13.28 -44.40 -0.21
C GLU A 36 14.04 -43.05 -0.32
N TYR A 37 15.01 -42.84 0.56
CA TYR A 37 15.95 -41.72 0.48
C TYR A 37 17.26 -42.16 -0.18
N ARG A 38 17.97 -41.19 -0.79
CA ARG A 38 19.36 -41.36 -1.22
C ARG A 38 20.31 -40.88 -0.14
N LEU A 39 21.48 -41.49 -0.08
CA LEU A 39 22.55 -41.15 0.86
C LEU A 39 23.64 -40.36 0.12
N ALA A 40 24.04 -39.21 0.67
CA ALA A 40 25.26 -38.51 0.27
C ALA A 40 26.20 -38.33 1.46
N ASN A 41 27.52 -38.41 1.24
CA ASN A 41 28.50 -38.12 2.27
C ASN A 41 29.86 -37.68 1.68
N GLY A 42 30.85 -37.44 2.54
CA GLY A 42 32.19 -36.97 2.14
C GLY A 42 33.13 -38.04 1.57
N GLY A 43 32.66 -39.29 1.41
CA GLY A 43 33.35 -40.38 0.72
C GLY A 43 34.61 -40.96 1.39
N MET A 44 34.90 -40.59 2.65
CA MET A 44 36.05 -41.08 3.41
C MET A 44 35.67 -42.20 4.40
N GLY A 45 36.54 -42.50 5.36
CA GLY A 45 36.33 -43.52 6.40
C GLY A 45 35.34 -43.12 7.50
N GLY A 46 35.21 -43.96 8.52
CA GLY A 46 34.42 -43.66 9.72
C GLY A 46 32.92 -43.62 9.47
N VAL A 47 32.24 -42.54 9.86
CA VAL A 47 30.78 -42.35 9.70
C VAL A 47 30.35 -42.42 8.23
N MET A 48 31.17 -41.90 7.33
CA MET A 48 30.90 -41.89 5.89
C MET A 48 30.92 -43.32 5.31
N GLU A 49 31.95 -44.10 5.64
CA GLU A 49 32.05 -45.50 5.23
C GLU A 49 30.93 -46.35 5.86
N ALA A 50 30.70 -46.21 7.16
CA ALA A 50 29.68 -46.94 7.90
C ALA A 50 28.29 -46.74 7.30
N SER A 51 27.92 -45.49 6.99
CA SER A 51 26.61 -45.17 6.42
C SER A 51 26.40 -45.74 5.02
N VAL A 52 27.44 -45.83 4.19
CA VAL A 52 27.37 -46.51 2.88
C VAL A 52 27.22 -48.02 3.04
N LEU A 53 27.98 -48.64 3.94
CA LEU A 53 27.84 -50.08 4.21
C LEU A 53 26.44 -50.42 4.76
N GLY A 54 25.92 -49.56 5.62
CA GLY A 54 24.55 -49.61 6.11
C GLY A 54 23.54 -49.56 4.99
N ALA A 55 23.63 -48.56 4.12
CA ALA A 55 22.79 -48.39 2.95
C ALA A 55 22.76 -49.66 2.07
N LYS A 56 23.94 -50.22 1.78
CA LYS A 56 24.09 -51.46 0.99
C LYS A 56 23.50 -52.71 1.64
N SER A 57 23.32 -52.72 2.96
CA SER A 57 22.69 -53.84 3.68
C SER A 57 21.16 -53.87 3.58
N SER A 58 20.55 -52.80 3.06
CA SER A 58 19.10 -52.75 2.84
C SER A 58 18.70 -53.65 1.66
N VAL A 59 17.59 -54.36 1.83
CA VAL A 59 16.96 -55.13 0.73
C VAL A 59 16.36 -54.25 -0.36
N ARG A 60 16.18 -52.94 -0.09
CA ARG A 60 15.69 -51.96 -1.05
C ARG A 60 16.81 -51.25 -1.81
N TYR A 61 18.07 -51.60 -1.52
CA TYR A 61 19.22 -50.98 -2.15
C TYR A 61 19.22 -51.16 -3.67
N LYS A 62 19.58 -50.09 -4.37
CA LYS A 62 19.81 -50.06 -5.82
C LYS A 62 21.08 -49.27 -6.09
N GLU A 63 21.79 -49.64 -7.16
CA GLU A 63 22.93 -48.89 -7.64
C GLU A 63 22.52 -47.43 -7.98
N GLY A 64 23.32 -46.48 -7.54
CA GLY A 64 23.09 -45.04 -7.69
C GLY A 64 22.39 -44.38 -6.50
N MET A 65 22.14 -45.11 -5.42
CA MET A 65 21.52 -44.56 -4.19
C MET A 65 22.54 -43.96 -3.23
N THR A 66 23.84 -44.22 -3.41
CA THR A 66 24.91 -43.70 -2.55
C THR A 66 25.87 -42.79 -3.32
N ILE A 67 26.14 -41.61 -2.78
CA ILE A 67 26.97 -40.57 -3.39
C ILE A 67 28.11 -40.18 -2.43
N GLY A 68 29.36 -40.23 -2.89
CA GLY A 68 30.53 -39.78 -2.16
C GLY A 68 31.18 -38.56 -2.82
N VAL A 69 31.28 -37.44 -2.11
CA VAL A 69 31.93 -36.19 -2.57
C VAL A 69 33.33 -36.11 -1.99
N LEU A 70 34.35 -36.26 -2.84
CA LEU A 70 35.75 -36.49 -2.42
C LEU A 70 36.59 -35.19 -2.44
N PRO A 71 37.60 -35.07 -1.54
CA PRO A 71 38.49 -33.90 -1.48
C PRO A 71 39.40 -33.79 -2.68
N ASP A 72 39.83 -34.93 -3.19
CA ASP A 72 40.91 -35.03 -4.15
C ASP A 72 40.38 -35.14 -5.59
N TYR A 73 41.31 -35.11 -6.54
CA TYR A 73 41.05 -35.31 -7.96
C TYR A 73 40.93 -36.78 -8.35
N ASP A 74 41.33 -37.70 -7.46
CA ASP A 74 41.31 -39.13 -7.72
C ASP A 74 40.10 -39.79 -7.03
N LYS A 75 39.32 -40.54 -7.79
CA LYS A 75 38.21 -41.35 -7.24
C LYS A 75 38.70 -42.53 -6.40
N THR A 76 39.95 -42.98 -6.61
CA THR A 76 40.53 -44.10 -5.84
C THR A 76 40.90 -43.70 -4.41
N SER A 77 40.90 -42.41 -4.05
CA SER A 77 41.04 -41.94 -2.67
C SER A 77 39.90 -42.37 -1.74
N SER A 78 38.76 -42.78 -2.31
CA SER A 78 37.56 -43.06 -1.53
C SER A 78 37.74 -44.32 -0.70
N ASN A 79 37.57 -44.19 0.62
CA ASN A 79 37.38 -45.34 1.51
C ASN A 79 35.90 -45.76 1.57
N SER A 80 35.00 -44.96 0.99
CA SER A 80 33.59 -45.31 0.87
C SER A 80 33.36 -46.18 -0.37
N GLN A 81 32.55 -47.23 -0.24
CA GLN A 81 32.10 -48.04 -1.37
C GLN A 81 30.89 -47.40 -2.08
N ALA A 82 30.78 -46.07 -2.14
CA ALA A 82 29.62 -45.39 -2.72
C ALA A 82 29.50 -45.68 -4.23
N ASP A 83 28.28 -45.69 -4.77
CA ASP A 83 28.03 -45.98 -6.19
C ASP A 83 28.54 -44.85 -7.09
N ILE A 84 28.29 -43.61 -6.67
CA ILE A 84 28.65 -42.41 -7.41
C ILE A 84 29.71 -41.65 -6.63
N LEU A 85 30.93 -41.61 -7.17
CA LEU A 85 32.04 -40.85 -6.60
C LEU A 85 32.27 -39.56 -7.40
N ILE A 86 32.30 -38.43 -6.71
CA ILE A 86 32.52 -37.10 -7.29
C ILE A 86 33.87 -36.57 -6.78
N PRO A 87 34.98 -36.77 -7.52
CA PRO A 87 36.27 -36.18 -7.18
C PRO A 87 36.27 -34.68 -7.49
N THR A 88 36.33 -33.84 -6.45
CA THR A 88 36.19 -32.38 -6.60
C THR A 88 37.53 -31.67 -6.73
N GLY A 89 38.59 -32.19 -6.09
CA GLY A 89 39.87 -31.48 -5.95
C GLY A 89 39.79 -30.19 -5.12
N LEU A 90 38.70 -29.98 -4.37
CA LEU A 90 38.43 -28.75 -3.63
C LEU A 90 38.80 -28.83 -2.14
N GLY A 91 39.38 -29.94 -1.68
CA GLY A 91 39.78 -30.13 -0.29
C GLY A 91 38.62 -29.89 0.68
N LEU A 92 38.73 -28.88 1.55
CA LEU A 92 37.68 -28.48 2.50
C LEU A 92 36.47 -27.83 1.84
N ALA A 93 36.65 -27.14 0.70
CA ALA A 93 35.55 -26.42 0.04
C ALA A 93 34.50 -27.37 -0.57
N ARG A 94 34.81 -28.66 -0.72
CA ARG A 94 33.85 -29.69 -1.15
C ARG A 94 32.62 -29.81 -0.24
N ASN A 95 32.78 -29.44 1.04
CA ASN A 95 31.70 -29.51 2.02
C ASN A 95 30.49 -28.68 1.58
N VAL A 96 30.73 -27.57 0.86
CA VAL A 96 29.66 -26.73 0.27
C VAL A 96 28.87 -27.50 -0.79
N ILE A 97 29.54 -28.29 -1.63
CA ILE A 97 28.91 -29.12 -2.67
C ILE A 97 28.07 -30.21 -2.03
N LEU A 98 28.64 -30.93 -1.05
CA LEU A 98 27.95 -31.98 -0.32
C LEU A 98 26.69 -31.44 0.38
N VAL A 99 26.81 -30.33 1.11
CA VAL A 99 25.64 -29.76 1.81
C VAL A 99 24.61 -29.20 0.83
N SER A 100 25.06 -28.57 -0.26
CA SER A 100 24.16 -27.97 -1.26
C SER A 100 23.26 -29.01 -1.93
N MET A 101 23.78 -30.20 -2.22
CA MET A 101 23.03 -31.25 -2.91
C MET A 101 22.03 -32.00 -2.00
N CYS A 102 22.20 -31.92 -0.69
CA CYS A 102 21.34 -32.59 0.27
C CYS A 102 20.07 -31.77 0.59
N ASP A 103 18.96 -32.44 0.83
CA ASP A 103 17.71 -31.86 1.35
C ASP A 103 17.74 -31.72 2.89
N ALA A 104 18.42 -32.65 3.56
CA ALA A 104 18.67 -32.63 5.00
C ALA A 104 20.04 -33.22 5.33
N ILE A 105 20.55 -32.89 6.51
CA ILE A 105 21.82 -33.40 7.05
C ILE A 105 21.55 -34.12 8.38
N ILE A 106 22.12 -35.31 8.53
CA ILE A 106 22.20 -36.07 9.77
C ILE A 106 23.67 -36.07 10.22
N ALA A 107 23.94 -35.47 11.38
CA ALA A 107 25.28 -35.36 11.96
C ALA A 107 25.48 -36.37 13.10
N ILE A 108 26.61 -37.09 13.07
CA ILE A 108 26.95 -38.16 14.02
C ILE A 108 28.37 -37.93 14.57
N GLY A 109 28.46 -37.52 15.83
CA GLY A 109 29.72 -37.12 16.46
C GLY A 109 30.39 -35.96 15.74
N GLY A 110 31.67 -36.15 15.38
CA GLY A 110 32.35 -35.28 14.43
C GLY A 110 33.20 -34.17 15.05
N GLY A 111 34.28 -33.84 14.36
CA GLY A 111 35.19 -32.73 14.66
C GLY A 111 34.84 -31.43 13.94
N SER A 112 35.84 -30.56 13.72
CA SER A 112 35.66 -29.24 13.09
C SER A 112 35.11 -29.29 11.65
N GLY A 113 35.38 -30.39 10.91
CA GLY A 113 34.80 -30.61 9.59
C GLY A 113 33.27 -30.75 9.64
N THR A 114 32.77 -31.57 10.56
CA THR A 114 31.34 -31.76 10.80
C THR A 114 30.68 -30.46 11.28
N LEU A 115 31.35 -29.70 12.15
CA LEU A 115 30.89 -28.36 12.53
C LEU A 115 30.76 -27.44 11.30
N SER A 116 31.73 -27.46 10.39
CA SER A 116 31.68 -26.65 9.17
C SER A 116 30.50 -27.03 8.28
N GLU A 117 30.20 -28.31 8.15
CA GLU A 117 29.05 -28.80 7.36
C GLU A 117 27.72 -28.43 8.02
N ILE A 118 27.62 -28.53 9.36
CA ILE A 118 26.46 -28.07 10.13
C ILE A 118 26.24 -26.56 9.92
N ALA A 119 27.30 -25.75 9.98
CA ALA A 119 27.22 -24.31 9.75
C ALA A 119 26.78 -23.96 8.32
N LEU A 120 27.30 -24.68 7.32
CA LEU A 120 26.89 -24.52 5.92
C LEU A 120 25.42 -24.91 5.73
N ALA A 121 24.98 -26.03 6.31
CA ALA A 121 23.60 -26.50 6.25
C ALA A 121 22.65 -25.49 6.91
N TRP A 122 23.11 -24.86 8.00
CA TRP A 122 22.38 -23.80 8.68
C TRP A 122 22.15 -22.61 7.76
N GLN A 123 23.22 -22.08 7.17
CA GLN A 123 23.18 -20.96 6.24
C GLN A 123 22.34 -21.25 4.99
N MET A 124 22.40 -22.49 4.48
CA MET A 124 21.65 -22.94 3.32
C MET A 124 20.18 -23.30 3.60
N ASN A 125 19.70 -23.10 4.84
CA ASN A 125 18.34 -23.44 5.27
C ASN A 125 18.00 -24.92 5.03
N LYS A 126 18.97 -25.82 5.18
CA LYS A 126 18.76 -27.27 5.16
C LYS A 126 18.28 -27.74 6.53
N MET A 127 17.47 -28.80 6.56
CA MET A 127 17.11 -29.45 7.81
C MET A 127 18.36 -30.11 8.43
N ILE A 128 18.57 -29.97 9.74
CA ILE A 128 19.73 -30.53 10.44
C ILE A 128 19.24 -31.36 11.61
N ILE A 129 19.62 -32.63 11.63
CA ILE A 129 19.38 -33.56 12.73
C ILE A 129 20.75 -33.92 13.31
N ALA A 130 20.93 -33.71 14.59
CA ALA A 130 22.12 -34.10 15.33
C ALA A 130 21.80 -35.31 16.21
N ILE A 131 22.54 -36.40 16.02
CA ILE A 131 22.46 -37.55 16.91
C ILE A 131 23.25 -37.24 18.18
N ASP A 132 22.63 -37.50 19.32
CA ASP A 132 23.20 -37.23 20.64
C ASP A 132 24.33 -38.20 21.01
N LEU A 133 25.50 -37.95 20.44
CA LEU A 133 26.74 -38.68 20.70
C LEU A 133 27.89 -37.68 20.84
N ASP A 134 28.96 -38.11 21.51
CA ASP A 134 30.14 -37.30 21.74
C ASP A 134 30.75 -36.73 20.44
N GLY A 135 30.94 -35.42 20.42
CA GLY A 135 31.37 -34.62 19.25
C GLY A 135 30.49 -33.38 19.00
N TRP A 136 30.66 -32.75 17.84
CA TRP A 136 29.91 -31.54 17.49
C TRP A 136 28.42 -31.76 17.25
N SER A 137 27.98 -32.98 16.89
CA SER A 137 26.55 -33.30 16.84
C SER A 137 25.91 -33.16 18.23
N GLY A 138 26.48 -33.80 19.27
CA GLY A 138 25.99 -33.71 20.64
C GLY A 138 26.05 -32.28 21.21
N ASN A 139 27.12 -31.53 20.91
CA ASN A 139 27.30 -30.17 21.41
C ASN A 139 26.28 -29.15 20.84
N LEU A 140 25.74 -29.40 19.65
CA LEU A 140 24.85 -28.46 18.95
C LEU A 140 23.38 -28.91 18.90
N LYS A 141 23.07 -30.11 19.41
CA LYS A 141 21.70 -30.62 19.47
C LYS A 141 20.78 -29.64 20.21
N SER A 142 19.56 -29.45 19.70
CA SER A 142 18.57 -28.55 20.30
C SER A 142 18.97 -27.06 20.38
N LEU A 143 20.10 -26.66 19.77
CA LEU A 143 20.54 -25.26 19.72
C LEU A 143 20.07 -24.55 18.44
N GLN A 144 19.91 -23.24 18.58
CA GLN A 144 19.79 -22.30 17.47
C GLN A 144 21.16 -21.66 17.26
N LEU A 145 21.78 -21.85 16.09
CA LEU A 145 23.16 -21.40 15.87
C LEU A 145 23.27 -19.87 15.81
N ASP A 146 22.27 -19.19 15.22
CA ASP A 146 22.19 -17.74 15.17
C ASP A 146 20.76 -17.24 14.90
N LYS A 147 20.61 -15.92 14.76
CA LYS A 147 19.33 -15.23 14.53
C LYS A 147 18.82 -15.31 13.07
N ARG A 148 19.52 -15.97 12.14
CA ARG A 148 19.12 -16.05 10.72
C ARG A 148 17.96 -17.01 10.49
N ARG A 149 17.80 -17.97 11.38
CA ARG A 149 16.78 -19.02 11.40
C ARG A 149 16.02 -18.97 12.71
N LEU A 150 14.75 -19.34 12.72
CA LEU A 150 13.91 -19.36 13.95
C LEU A 150 13.77 -20.76 14.54
N ASP A 151 14.06 -21.77 13.74
CA ASP A 151 14.11 -23.18 14.11
C ASP A 151 15.41 -23.51 14.86
N LYS A 152 15.52 -24.77 15.29
CA LYS A 152 16.66 -25.33 16.02
C LYS A 152 17.19 -26.55 15.28
N ILE A 153 18.43 -26.94 15.56
CA ILE A 153 18.94 -28.26 15.18
C ILE A 153 18.10 -29.31 15.92
N PHE A 154 17.55 -30.28 15.19
CA PHE A 154 16.77 -31.35 15.80
C PHE A 154 17.70 -32.32 16.52
N GLU A 155 17.29 -32.76 17.71
CA GLU A 155 17.98 -33.78 18.49
C GLU A 155 17.36 -35.15 18.21
N ALA A 156 18.21 -36.16 18.01
CA ALA A 156 17.80 -37.56 17.89
C ALA A 156 18.65 -38.43 18.82
N GLU A 157 18.03 -39.32 19.58
CA GLU A 157 18.73 -40.19 20.52
C GLU A 157 19.41 -41.39 19.83
N ASN A 158 18.94 -41.75 18.62
CA ASN A 158 19.43 -42.90 17.86
C ASN A 158 19.06 -42.79 16.37
N ALA A 159 19.47 -43.80 15.59
CA ALA A 159 19.23 -43.87 14.16
C ALA A 159 17.73 -43.87 13.82
N ILE A 160 16.92 -44.65 14.52
CA ILE A 160 15.47 -44.75 14.27
C ILE A 160 14.80 -43.38 14.45
N ARG A 161 15.04 -42.71 15.58
CA ARG A 161 14.44 -41.40 15.85
C ARG A 161 14.86 -40.36 14.81
N SER A 162 16.11 -40.41 14.34
CA SER A 162 16.57 -39.48 13.29
C SER A 162 15.71 -39.55 12.02
N ILE A 163 15.26 -40.76 11.64
CA ILE A 163 14.43 -40.97 10.45
C ILE A 163 12.97 -40.60 10.68
N GLU A 164 12.44 -40.80 11.89
CA GLU A 164 11.11 -40.31 12.26
C GLU A 164 11.03 -38.79 12.18
N ILE A 165 11.98 -38.10 12.83
CA ILE A 165 12.08 -36.63 12.79
C ILE A 165 12.22 -36.14 11.35
N LEU A 166 13.05 -36.81 10.55
CA LEU A 166 13.22 -36.51 9.13
C LEU A 166 11.88 -36.51 8.41
N LYS A 167 11.11 -37.60 8.51
CA LYS A 167 9.79 -37.73 7.86
C LYS A 167 8.79 -36.67 8.32
N GLU A 168 8.76 -36.40 9.63
CA GLU A 168 7.85 -35.42 10.24
C GLU A 168 8.09 -33.99 9.72
N ASN A 169 9.34 -33.63 9.39
CA ASN A 169 9.73 -32.23 9.24
C ASN A 169 10.30 -31.85 7.87
N ILE A 170 10.79 -32.78 7.06
CA ILE A 170 11.53 -32.47 5.83
C ILE A 170 10.72 -31.65 4.81
N GLU A 171 9.39 -31.78 4.80
CA GLU A 171 8.49 -31.00 3.93
C GLU A 171 8.49 -29.50 4.25
N ASN A 172 8.92 -29.11 5.45
CA ASN A 172 9.03 -27.71 5.87
C ASN A 172 10.29 -27.00 5.29
N TYR A 173 11.22 -27.75 4.68
CA TYR A 173 12.52 -27.27 4.22
C TYR A 173 12.67 -27.21 2.69
N LYS A 174 11.57 -26.98 1.95
CA LYS A 174 11.54 -26.96 0.47
C LYS A 174 12.19 -25.76 -0.22
N ASN A 175 12.69 -24.78 0.53
CA ASN A 175 13.17 -23.54 -0.05
C ASN A 175 14.62 -23.69 -0.53
N ASN A 176 14.84 -23.49 -1.83
CA ASN A 176 16.19 -23.38 -2.41
C ASN A 176 16.92 -22.16 -1.84
N TYR A 177 18.20 -22.34 -1.47
CA TYR A 177 19.06 -21.27 -0.98
C TYR A 177 19.22 -20.16 -2.03
N LYS A 178 18.93 -18.91 -1.66
CA LYS A 178 19.00 -17.71 -2.54
C LYS A 178 20.10 -16.72 -2.15
N GLY A 179 21.03 -17.10 -1.27
CA GLY A 179 22.11 -16.24 -0.75
C GLY A 179 22.07 -16.03 0.78
N VAL A 180 23.17 -15.52 1.35
CA VAL A 180 23.29 -15.26 2.79
C VAL A 180 22.42 -14.07 3.16
N LYS A 181 21.41 -14.27 4.02
CA LYS A 181 20.58 -13.17 4.55
C LYS A 181 21.41 -12.26 5.47
N LYS A 182 21.24 -10.94 5.35
CA LYS A 182 21.92 -9.97 6.21
C LYS A 182 21.37 -10.10 7.64
N ALA A 183 22.24 -9.99 8.63
CA ALA A 183 21.77 -9.91 10.02
C ALA A 183 20.95 -8.62 10.18
N ARG A 184 19.67 -8.76 10.59
CA ARG A 184 18.81 -7.61 10.85
C ARG A 184 19.41 -6.70 11.92
N LEU A 185 19.29 -5.40 11.70
CA LEU A 185 19.56 -4.36 12.68
C LEU A 185 18.73 -4.61 13.94
N GLY A 186 19.35 -4.58 15.12
CA GLY A 186 18.63 -4.71 16.39
C GLY A 186 17.83 -3.45 16.70
N VAL A 187 16.69 -3.59 17.37
CA VAL A 187 15.81 -2.46 17.77
C VAL A 187 16.59 -1.37 18.50
N ASN A 188 17.47 -1.73 19.45
CA ASN A 188 18.25 -0.77 20.22
C ASN A 188 19.24 0.00 19.34
N ASN A 189 19.91 -0.69 18.41
CA ASN A 189 20.83 -0.03 17.47
C ASN A 189 20.06 0.90 16.52
N ALA A 190 18.88 0.47 16.05
CA ALA A 190 17.99 1.30 15.25
C ALA A 190 17.55 2.57 15.99
N LYS A 191 17.23 2.44 17.28
CA LYS A 191 16.90 3.58 18.15
C LYS A 191 18.08 4.55 18.30
N ILE A 192 19.27 4.04 18.62
CA ILE A 192 20.50 4.85 18.76
C ILE A 192 20.82 5.61 17.47
N ILE A 193 20.61 4.99 16.31
CA ILE A 193 20.81 5.66 15.01
C ILE A 193 19.87 6.85 14.86
N ILE A 194 18.59 6.71 15.23
CA ILE A 194 17.64 7.83 15.19
C ILE A 194 18.07 8.94 16.17
N GLU A 195 18.42 8.58 17.41
CA GLU A 195 18.84 9.54 18.44
C GLU A 195 20.11 10.32 18.05
N ASN A 196 21.03 9.71 17.28
CA ASN A 196 22.26 10.35 16.83
C ASN A 196 22.11 11.20 15.56
N LYS A 197 21.15 10.88 14.69
CA LYS A 197 21.02 11.50 13.34
C LYS A 197 19.92 12.55 13.26
N PHE A 198 18.91 12.50 14.12
CA PHE A 198 17.75 13.39 14.05
C PHE A 198 17.57 14.16 15.35
N ASP A 199 17.18 15.44 15.23
CA ASP A 199 16.75 16.24 16.37
C ASP A 199 15.37 15.74 16.83
N PHE A 200 15.28 15.26 18.06
CA PHE A 200 14.07 14.66 18.61
C PHE A 200 13.63 15.34 19.90
N LYS A 201 12.33 15.32 20.16
CA LYS A 201 11.75 15.95 21.35
C LYS A 201 11.25 14.92 22.36
N GLY A 202 11.80 14.95 23.57
CA GLY A 202 11.38 14.07 24.66
C GLY A 202 12.06 12.71 24.57
N THR A 203 11.29 11.62 24.48
CA THR A 203 11.82 10.25 24.43
C THR A 203 11.39 9.53 23.15
N ILE A 204 12.33 8.82 22.52
CA ILE A 204 12.05 7.94 21.39
C ILE A 204 11.41 6.63 21.86
N ILE A 205 10.19 6.38 21.38
CA ILE A 205 9.34 5.22 21.71
C ILE A 205 9.14 4.36 20.47
N LEU A 206 9.27 3.03 20.60
CA LEU A 206 8.97 2.09 19.52
C LEU A 206 7.44 1.97 19.33
N LEU A 207 6.97 2.25 18.11
CA LEU A 207 5.57 2.06 17.72
C LEU A 207 5.31 0.70 17.06
N GLY A 208 6.28 0.15 16.33
CA GLY A 208 6.08 -1.10 15.61
C GLY A 208 7.32 -1.69 14.98
N LYS A 209 7.24 -2.99 14.71
CA LYS A 209 8.26 -3.77 13.99
C LYS A 209 7.63 -4.43 12.78
N GLY A 210 8.26 -4.26 11.62
CA GLY A 210 7.80 -4.79 10.35
C GLY A 210 8.80 -5.72 9.66
N ALA A 211 8.40 -6.20 8.49
CA ALA A 211 9.33 -6.88 7.59
C ALA A 211 10.37 -5.89 7.01
N GLU A 212 10.01 -4.61 6.95
CA GLU A 212 10.81 -3.54 6.32
C GLU A 212 11.75 -2.82 7.28
N GLY A 213 11.59 -2.98 8.60
CA GLY A 213 12.35 -2.27 9.61
C GLY A 213 11.53 -1.92 10.86
N TYR A 214 11.81 -0.76 11.45
CA TYR A 214 11.24 -0.33 12.73
C TYR A 214 10.58 1.05 12.61
N VAL A 215 9.51 1.27 13.37
CA VAL A 215 8.83 2.57 13.46
C VAL A 215 8.96 3.08 14.89
N PHE A 216 9.48 4.28 15.03
CA PHE A 216 9.63 5.00 16.29
C PHE A 216 8.84 6.30 16.25
N LYS A 217 8.55 6.87 17.41
CA LYS A 217 8.10 8.27 17.51
C LYS A 217 8.76 8.98 18.68
N ASP A 218 8.81 10.29 18.59
CA ASP A 218 8.96 11.17 19.75
C ASP A 218 7.65 11.95 19.99
N GLU A 219 7.69 13.09 20.68
CA GLU A 219 6.51 13.95 20.89
C GLU A 219 5.97 14.62 19.62
N ARG A 220 6.81 14.84 18.60
CA ARG A 220 6.52 15.62 17.39
C ARG A 220 6.55 14.82 16.10
N THR A 221 7.37 13.79 15.98
CA THR A 221 7.77 13.18 14.73
C THR A 221 7.77 11.66 14.84
N VAL A 222 7.32 11.01 13.77
CA VAL A 222 7.41 9.56 13.57
C VAL A 222 8.56 9.27 12.62
N TYR A 223 9.39 8.28 12.97
CA TYR A 223 10.56 7.85 12.23
C TYR A 223 10.40 6.39 11.80
N LYS A 224 10.49 6.09 10.51
CA LYS A 224 10.55 4.70 10.02
C LYS A 224 11.93 4.45 9.43
N ILE A 225 12.72 3.64 10.11
CA ILE A 225 14.03 3.19 9.67
C ILE A 225 13.91 1.87 8.92
N PHE A 226 14.48 1.82 7.72
CA PHE A 226 14.40 0.66 6.83
C PHE A 226 15.61 -0.26 7.02
N ASP A 227 15.36 -1.55 7.20
CA ASP A 227 16.34 -2.62 7.38
C ASP A 227 15.86 -3.87 6.61
N MET A 228 16.21 -3.93 5.32
CA MET A 228 15.79 -4.98 4.40
C MET A 228 16.98 -5.64 3.72
N ASP A 229 16.77 -6.86 3.22
CA ASP A 229 17.75 -7.60 2.41
C ASP A 229 17.92 -7.00 1.01
N GLU A 230 16.95 -6.22 0.52
CA GLU A 230 17.00 -5.55 -0.78
C GLU A 230 17.83 -4.25 -0.74
N PRO A 231 18.45 -3.84 -1.87
CA PRO A 231 19.15 -2.56 -1.96
C PRO A 231 18.24 -1.37 -1.59
N LEU A 232 18.64 -0.60 -0.58
CA LEU A 232 17.87 0.55 -0.08
C LEU A 232 17.79 1.71 -1.09
N LEU A 233 18.71 1.80 -2.05
CA LEU A 233 18.71 2.86 -3.05
C LEU A 233 17.43 2.86 -3.91
N ASN A 234 16.93 1.69 -4.30
CA ASN A 234 15.67 1.58 -5.04
C ASN A 234 14.48 2.05 -4.20
N GLN A 235 14.51 1.76 -2.90
CA GLN A 235 13.49 2.20 -1.96
C GLN A 235 13.53 3.72 -1.79
N TYR A 236 14.73 4.29 -1.66
CA TYR A 236 14.95 5.72 -1.54
C TYR A 236 14.34 6.49 -2.72
N TRP A 237 14.66 6.14 -3.96
CA TRP A 237 14.14 6.86 -5.14
C TRP A 237 12.63 6.79 -5.23
N ARG A 238 12.05 5.63 -4.94
CA ARG A 238 10.60 5.45 -4.95
C ARG A 238 9.90 6.28 -3.88
N LEU A 239 10.42 6.26 -2.66
CA LEU A 239 9.84 7.03 -1.56
C LEU A 239 10.01 8.53 -1.78
N SER A 240 11.12 8.96 -2.39
CA SER A 240 11.37 10.37 -2.72
C SER A 240 10.37 10.88 -3.76
N ALA A 241 10.15 10.10 -4.84
CA ALA A 241 9.13 10.44 -5.84
C ALA A 241 7.71 10.50 -5.22
N LEU A 242 7.35 9.52 -4.39
CA LEU A 242 6.06 9.52 -3.69
C LEU A 242 5.90 10.74 -2.76
N SER A 243 6.95 11.08 -2.00
CA SER A 243 6.96 12.25 -1.10
C SER A 243 6.75 13.54 -1.88
N GLU A 244 7.44 13.70 -3.01
CA GLU A 244 7.30 14.86 -3.89
C GLU A 244 5.90 14.96 -4.49
N ASP A 245 5.38 13.88 -5.07
CA ASP A 245 4.03 13.83 -5.66
C ASP A 245 2.92 14.17 -4.63
N ILE A 246 3.08 13.69 -3.39
CA ILE A 246 2.18 14.03 -2.28
C ILE A 246 2.30 15.51 -1.92
N SER A 247 3.52 16.03 -1.76
CA SER A 247 3.74 17.44 -1.37
C SER A 247 3.25 18.45 -2.41
N ASN A 248 3.30 18.08 -3.69
CA ASN A 248 2.81 18.89 -4.80
C ASN A 248 1.30 18.75 -5.03
N SER A 249 0.61 17.93 -4.23
CA SER A 249 -0.80 17.63 -4.37
C SER A 249 -1.57 17.97 -3.10
N ILE A 250 -2.83 18.37 -3.26
CA ILE A 250 -3.76 18.42 -2.13
C ILE A 250 -4.27 17.01 -1.88
N VAL A 251 -3.93 16.49 -0.71
CA VAL A 251 -4.33 15.17 -0.23
C VAL A 251 -4.88 15.31 1.20
N ASN A 252 -5.89 14.52 1.54
CA ASN A 252 -6.52 14.53 2.86
C ASN A 252 -6.28 13.22 3.63
N TYR A 253 -5.99 12.13 2.90
CA TYR A 253 -5.87 10.78 3.47
C TYR A 253 -4.42 10.27 3.47
N LEU A 254 -3.50 11.03 2.87
CA LEU A 254 -2.06 10.75 2.81
C LEU A 254 -1.30 11.79 3.63
N ILE A 255 -0.24 11.35 4.31
CA ILE A 255 0.58 12.22 5.16
C ILE A 255 1.75 12.75 4.35
N ASN A 256 2.05 14.05 4.48
CA ASN A 256 3.30 14.62 4.04
C ASN A 256 4.47 14.04 4.85
N PHE A 257 5.43 13.43 4.17
CA PHE A 257 6.61 12.84 4.81
C PHE A 257 7.88 13.25 4.08
N LYS A 258 9.01 13.18 4.78
CA LYS A 258 10.35 13.41 4.23
C LYS A 258 11.10 12.08 4.13
N VAL A 259 12.06 12.04 3.21
CA VAL A 259 12.93 10.89 2.98
C VAL A 259 14.37 11.29 3.19
N TYR A 260 15.09 10.53 4.00
CA TYR A 260 16.50 10.72 4.29
C TYR A 260 17.28 9.48 3.87
N TYR A 261 18.36 9.68 3.11
CA TYR A 261 19.25 8.62 2.67
C TYR A 261 20.71 9.07 2.70
N GLU A 262 21.51 8.45 3.56
CA GLU A 262 22.95 8.72 3.72
C GLU A 262 23.64 7.42 4.14
N GLU A 263 24.84 7.12 3.60
CA GLU A 263 25.66 5.95 4.02
C GLU A 263 24.89 4.62 4.08
N ASN A 264 23.93 4.42 3.16
CA ASN A 264 23.06 3.25 3.11
C ASN A 264 22.14 3.08 4.35
N LEU A 265 21.82 4.18 5.02
CA LEU A 265 20.74 4.32 5.99
C LEU A 265 19.56 5.01 5.30
N LEU A 266 18.38 4.40 5.34
CA LEU A 266 17.14 4.97 4.80
C LEU A 266 16.15 5.18 5.94
N VAL A 267 15.66 6.41 6.08
CA VAL A 267 14.65 6.79 7.08
C VAL A 267 13.58 7.66 6.43
N THR A 268 12.31 7.39 6.72
CA THR A 268 11.23 8.34 6.43
C THR A 268 10.74 8.99 7.72
N THR A 269 10.36 10.27 7.64
CA THR A 269 9.84 11.02 8.80
C THR A 269 8.57 11.76 8.47
N TYR A 270 7.62 11.82 9.39
CA TYR A 270 6.41 12.65 9.27
C TYR A 270 5.93 13.15 10.63
N ASP A 271 5.09 14.18 10.65
CA ASP A 271 4.61 14.77 11.90
C ASP A 271 3.67 13.80 12.65
N HIS A 272 3.90 13.67 13.95
CA HIS A 272 3.09 12.87 14.83
C HIS A 272 1.73 13.53 15.03
N PHE A 273 0.67 12.73 14.97
CA PHE A 273 -0.70 13.15 15.28
C PHE A 273 -1.39 12.09 16.14
N GLU A 274 -2.31 12.56 16.96
CA GLU A 274 -3.15 11.71 17.79
C GLU A 274 -4.14 10.91 16.93
N SER A 275 -4.25 9.61 17.20
CA SER A 275 -5.07 8.73 16.35
C SER A 275 -5.55 7.47 17.06
N LYS A 276 -6.58 6.83 16.49
CA LYS A 276 -7.10 5.51 16.90
C LYS A 276 -6.96 4.47 15.78
N ALA A 277 -7.09 3.20 16.12
CA ALA A 277 -7.06 2.11 15.14
C ALA A 277 -8.23 2.24 14.15
N TYR A 278 -8.01 1.81 12.91
CA TYR A 278 -9.07 1.69 11.91
C TYR A 278 -9.78 0.34 12.09
N GLU A 279 -11.08 0.38 12.34
CA GLU A 279 -11.89 -0.79 12.69
C GLU A 279 -12.91 -1.18 11.59
N GLY A 280 -12.82 -0.55 10.42
CA GLY A 280 -13.75 -0.74 9.29
C GLY A 280 -14.66 0.46 9.07
N GLY A 281 -15.53 0.38 8.06
CA GLY A 281 -16.41 1.49 7.65
C GLY A 281 -15.72 2.48 6.71
N TYR A 282 -16.12 3.76 6.77
CA TYR A 282 -15.53 4.85 5.99
C TYR A 282 -15.49 4.57 4.47
N GLU A 283 -16.51 3.87 3.91
CA GLU A 283 -16.56 3.53 2.48
C GLU A 283 -16.37 4.78 1.60
N THR A 284 -17.01 5.89 1.96
CA THR A 284 -16.93 7.14 1.21
C THR A 284 -15.51 7.71 1.22
N ASP A 285 -14.85 7.72 2.38
CA ASP A 285 -13.48 8.21 2.53
C ASP A 285 -12.47 7.31 1.83
N LEU A 286 -12.67 5.98 1.85
CA LEU A 286 -11.82 5.06 1.11
C LEU A 286 -11.98 5.21 -0.41
N ILE A 287 -13.17 5.56 -0.90
CA ILE A 287 -13.35 5.94 -2.31
C ILE A 287 -12.53 7.20 -2.62
N LEU A 288 -12.57 8.20 -1.73
CA LEU A 288 -11.84 9.45 -1.92
C LEU A 288 -10.32 9.24 -1.83
N LEU A 289 -9.83 8.44 -0.89
CA LEU A 289 -8.42 8.01 -0.83
C LEU A 289 -7.99 7.27 -2.11
N ALA A 290 -8.83 6.38 -2.65
CA ALA A 290 -8.51 5.71 -3.91
C ALA A 290 -8.42 6.70 -5.09
N LYS A 291 -9.27 7.74 -5.10
CA LYS A 291 -9.19 8.83 -6.09
C LYS A 291 -7.94 9.67 -5.91
N GLU A 292 -7.56 10.01 -4.68
CA GLU A 292 -6.30 10.73 -4.39
C GLU A 292 -5.09 9.93 -4.88
N LEU A 293 -5.00 8.65 -4.54
CA LEU A 293 -3.93 7.75 -5.00
C LEU A 293 -3.86 7.66 -6.53
N LYS A 294 -5.01 7.53 -7.20
CA LYS A 294 -5.07 7.54 -8.67
C LYS A 294 -4.57 8.87 -9.25
N LYS A 295 -5.01 10.00 -8.67
CA LYS A 295 -4.65 11.35 -9.11
C LYS A 295 -3.15 11.60 -9.01
N ILE A 296 -2.51 11.17 -7.92
CA ILE A 296 -1.06 11.32 -7.74
C ILE A 296 -0.26 10.24 -8.48
N GLY A 297 -0.91 9.25 -9.11
CA GLY A 297 -0.23 8.23 -9.89
C GLY A 297 0.36 7.07 -9.07
N TRP A 298 -0.22 6.74 -7.91
CA TRP A 298 0.27 5.70 -7.01
C TRP A 298 -0.78 4.63 -6.65
N VAL A 299 -0.30 3.45 -6.26
CA VAL A 299 -1.10 2.34 -5.74
C VAL A 299 -0.43 1.68 -4.54
N ILE A 300 -1.22 1.15 -3.61
CA ILE A 300 -0.77 0.39 -2.45
C ILE A 300 -1.05 -1.09 -2.70
N THR A 301 -0.03 -1.87 -3.03
CA THR A 301 -0.18 -3.27 -3.42
C THR A 301 -0.57 -4.18 -2.25
N ASP A 302 -0.22 -3.79 -1.02
CA ASP A 302 -0.55 -4.52 0.20
C ASP A 302 -1.45 -3.72 1.16
N PHE A 303 -2.54 -3.18 0.62
CA PHE A 303 -3.52 -2.44 1.40
C PHE A 303 -4.23 -3.35 2.44
N GLN A 304 -4.28 -2.90 3.69
CA GLN A 304 -4.92 -3.59 4.81
C GLN A 304 -5.29 -2.58 5.91
N PRO A 305 -6.25 -2.90 6.80
CA PRO A 305 -6.70 -1.99 7.86
C PRO A 305 -5.58 -1.39 8.71
N LYS A 306 -4.54 -2.16 9.04
CA LYS A 306 -3.40 -1.68 9.84
C LYS A 306 -2.53 -0.62 9.15
N ASN A 307 -2.68 -0.41 7.84
CA ASN A 307 -2.01 0.70 7.16
C ASN A 307 -2.69 2.05 7.47
N LEU A 308 -3.90 2.02 8.04
CA LEU A 308 -4.72 3.18 8.34
C LEU A 308 -4.81 3.44 9.85
N ARG A 309 -4.95 4.72 10.18
CA ARG A 309 -5.32 5.22 11.51
C ARG A 309 -6.40 6.28 11.34
N ILE A 310 -7.35 6.38 12.27
CA ILE A 310 -8.28 7.52 12.26
C ILE A 310 -7.59 8.67 13.00
N ASN A 311 -7.33 9.76 12.29
CA ASN A 311 -6.80 10.99 12.88
C ASN A 311 -7.87 11.62 13.80
N LYS A 312 -7.53 11.93 15.05
CA LYS A 312 -8.48 12.49 16.02
C LYS A 312 -8.88 13.95 15.70
N GLU A 313 -8.04 14.70 15.01
CA GLU A 313 -8.30 16.10 14.68
C GLU A 313 -9.19 16.24 13.45
N THR A 314 -8.88 15.49 12.38
CA THR A 314 -9.65 15.55 11.13
C THR A 314 -10.80 14.56 11.07
N GLU A 315 -10.81 13.56 11.96
CA GLU A 315 -11.72 12.41 11.96
C GLU A 315 -11.64 11.53 10.70
N LEU A 316 -10.56 11.65 9.91
CA LEU A 316 -10.40 10.93 8.64
C LEU A 316 -9.47 9.70 8.76
N PRO A 317 -9.72 8.64 7.97
CA PRO A 317 -8.81 7.51 7.83
C PRO A 317 -7.53 7.92 7.09
N THR A 318 -6.40 7.91 7.77
CA THR A 318 -5.12 8.40 7.28
C THR A 318 -4.12 7.25 7.11
N ILE A 319 -3.44 7.18 5.95
CA ILE A 319 -2.40 6.18 5.70
C ILE A 319 -1.13 6.50 6.49
N ILE A 320 -0.67 5.55 7.29
CA ILE A 320 0.55 5.66 8.12
C ILE A 320 1.69 4.73 7.69
N ASP A 321 1.38 3.63 6.99
CA ASP A 321 2.40 2.65 6.60
C ASP A 321 2.97 2.96 5.22
N ILE A 322 3.95 3.86 5.19
CA ILE A 322 4.65 4.30 3.98
C ILE A 322 5.87 3.43 3.78
N GLY A 323 5.98 2.76 2.64
CA GLY A 323 7.02 1.75 2.43
C GLY A 323 6.92 1.05 1.09
N ARG A 324 7.35 -0.21 1.04
CA ARG A 324 7.58 -0.89 -0.24
C ARG A 324 6.30 -1.26 -0.99
N SER A 325 5.16 -1.18 -0.31
CA SER A 325 3.82 -1.45 -0.86
C SER A 325 3.36 -0.38 -1.83
N PHE A 326 3.91 0.83 -1.76
CA PHE A 326 3.64 1.87 -2.74
C PHE A 326 4.32 1.56 -4.07
N GLN A 327 3.57 1.61 -5.15
CA GLN A 327 4.06 1.40 -6.52
C GLN A 327 3.47 2.46 -7.46
N PRO A 328 4.14 2.77 -8.57
CA PRO A 328 3.55 3.57 -9.64
C PRO A 328 2.24 2.96 -10.13
N TYR A 329 1.35 3.83 -10.58
CA TYR A 329 0.01 3.45 -11.01
C TYR A 329 0.02 2.42 -12.14
N SER A 330 -0.84 1.42 -11.99
CA SER A 330 -1.21 0.47 -13.03
C SER A 330 -2.68 0.16 -12.86
N SER A 331 -3.46 0.14 -13.94
CA SER A 331 -4.90 -0.17 -13.90
C SER A 331 -5.19 -1.52 -13.24
N ASN A 332 -4.34 -2.52 -13.48
CA ASN A 332 -4.45 -3.84 -12.86
C ASN A 332 -4.20 -3.77 -11.36
N LEU A 333 -3.06 -3.19 -10.93
CA LEU A 333 -2.71 -3.06 -9.51
C LEU A 333 -3.74 -2.22 -8.74
N PHE A 334 -4.21 -1.12 -9.35
CA PHE A 334 -5.23 -0.25 -8.80
C PHE A 334 -6.53 -1.01 -8.53
N ARG A 335 -7.01 -1.82 -9.48
CA ARG A 335 -8.19 -2.65 -9.27
C ARG A 335 -7.98 -3.69 -8.15
N LYS A 336 -6.78 -4.25 -8.00
CA LYS A 336 -6.45 -5.14 -6.85
C LYS A 336 -6.52 -4.38 -5.53
N MET A 337 -5.91 -3.20 -5.47
CA MET A 337 -5.96 -2.32 -4.29
C MET A 337 -7.42 -1.99 -3.92
N CYS A 338 -8.25 -1.57 -4.88
CA CYS A 338 -9.65 -1.24 -4.61
C CYS A 338 -10.45 -2.43 -4.05
N ARG A 339 -10.15 -3.68 -4.45
CA ARG A 339 -10.76 -4.87 -3.85
C ARG A 339 -10.40 -4.99 -2.37
N LYS A 340 -9.12 -4.82 -2.03
CA LYS A 340 -8.65 -4.83 -0.64
C LYS A 340 -9.25 -3.69 0.18
N MET A 341 -9.35 -2.49 -0.40
CA MET A 341 -9.98 -1.33 0.24
C MET A 341 -11.46 -1.59 0.54
N TYR A 342 -12.21 -2.12 -0.42
CA TYR A 342 -13.61 -2.47 -0.23
C TYR A 342 -13.80 -3.55 0.85
N VAL A 343 -12.99 -4.61 0.83
CA VAL A 343 -13.06 -5.63 1.89
C VAL A 343 -12.73 -5.02 3.26
N SER A 344 -11.73 -4.13 3.32
CA SER A 344 -11.36 -3.41 4.55
C SER A 344 -12.45 -2.46 5.03
N SER A 345 -13.27 -1.91 4.13
CA SER A 345 -14.39 -1.03 4.48
C SER A 345 -15.57 -1.78 5.09
N LEU A 346 -15.72 -3.07 4.80
CA LEU A 346 -16.79 -3.88 5.40
C LEU A 346 -16.50 -4.14 6.87
N VAL A 347 -15.28 -4.58 7.20
CA VAL A 347 -14.85 -4.92 8.55
C VAL A 347 -13.34 -4.70 8.66
N GLY A 348 -12.88 -3.94 9.65
CA GLY A 348 -11.46 -3.68 9.86
C GLY A 348 -10.74 -4.75 10.68
N ASN A 349 -11.48 -5.63 11.37
CA ASN A 349 -10.91 -6.71 12.17
C ASN A 349 -11.64 -8.05 11.95
N PHE A 350 -11.04 -8.93 11.13
CA PHE A 350 -11.39 -10.34 11.07
C PHE A 350 -10.25 -11.16 11.65
N ASP A 351 -10.56 -12.26 12.35
CA ASP A 351 -9.56 -13.18 12.92
C ASP A 351 -8.53 -13.68 11.87
N ASN A 352 -8.92 -13.73 10.60
CA ASN A 352 -8.02 -14.11 9.49
C ASN A 352 -8.08 -13.13 8.31
N ILE A 353 -8.17 -11.82 8.58
CA ILE A 353 -8.30 -10.79 7.54
C ILE A 353 -7.22 -10.88 6.45
N LYS A 354 -6.01 -11.30 6.82
CA LYS A 354 -4.90 -11.46 5.87
C LYS A 354 -5.20 -12.53 4.81
N SER A 355 -5.79 -13.66 5.18
CA SER A 355 -6.18 -14.71 4.24
C SER A 355 -7.26 -14.20 3.28
N VAL A 356 -8.29 -13.54 3.83
CA VAL A 356 -9.39 -12.94 3.04
C VAL A 356 -8.85 -11.93 2.03
N LEU A 357 -8.00 -10.99 2.46
CA LEU A 357 -7.37 -10.01 1.57
C LEU A 357 -6.44 -10.66 0.54
N THR A 358 -5.77 -11.76 0.90
CA THR A 358 -4.87 -12.47 -0.03
C THR A 358 -5.64 -13.11 -1.18
N GLU A 359 -6.81 -13.70 -0.91
CA GLU A 359 -7.70 -14.25 -1.96
C GLU A 359 -8.05 -13.18 -3.01
N THR A 360 -8.30 -11.95 -2.56
CA THR A 360 -8.66 -10.83 -3.45
C THR A 360 -7.55 -10.43 -4.41
N ASN A 361 -6.31 -10.92 -4.26
CA ASN A 361 -5.25 -10.64 -5.25
C ASN A 361 -5.54 -11.31 -6.61
N SER A 362 -6.10 -12.52 -6.57
CA SER A 362 -6.22 -13.42 -7.73
C SER A 362 -7.66 -13.71 -8.13
N SER A 363 -8.63 -13.36 -7.27
CA SER A 363 -10.05 -13.69 -7.43
C SER A 363 -10.94 -12.46 -7.19
N GLU A 364 -12.01 -12.32 -7.99
CA GLU A 364 -13.13 -11.39 -7.71
C GLU A 364 -14.37 -12.14 -7.23
N LYS A 365 -14.18 -13.36 -6.70
CA LYS A 365 -15.27 -14.19 -6.18
C LYS A 365 -15.57 -13.91 -4.71
N PHE A 366 -14.62 -13.37 -3.93
CA PHE A 366 -14.78 -13.03 -2.52
C PHE A 366 -15.28 -14.20 -1.64
N LEU A 367 -14.74 -15.40 -1.85
CA LEU A 367 -15.23 -16.62 -1.20
C LEU A 367 -14.93 -16.63 0.32
N GLY A 368 -13.78 -16.09 0.73
CA GLY A 368 -13.36 -16.03 2.12
C GLY A 368 -14.27 -15.18 3.01
N LEU A 369 -15.07 -14.28 2.43
CA LEU A 369 -16.07 -13.51 3.18
C LEU A 369 -17.30 -14.34 3.56
N LYS A 370 -17.50 -15.53 2.97
CA LYS A 370 -18.62 -16.41 3.30
C LYS A 370 -18.58 -16.91 4.74
N GLU A 371 -17.37 -17.15 5.27
CA GLU A 371 -17.15 -17.57 6.67
C GLU A 371 -17.61 -16.49 7.66
N TYR A 372 -17.69 -15.24 7.22
CA TYR A 372 -18.12 -14.09 8.02
C TYR A 372 -19.57 -13.67 7.70
N GLY A 373 -20.36 -14.54 7.09
CA GLY A 373 -21.79 -14.31 6.83
C GLY A 373 -22.12 -13.47 5.59
N TYR A 374 -21.13 -13.10 4.77
CA TYR A 374 -21.38 -12.34 3.56
C TYR A 374 -21.70 -13.24 2.36
N ASN A 375 -22.71 -12.88 1.57
CA ASN A 375 -23.00 -13.56 0.31
C ASN A 375 -22.04 -13.11 -0.80
N PRO A 376 -21.21 -14.00 -1.39
CA PRO A 376 -20.18 -13.59 -2.35
C PRO A 376 -20.71 -12.91 -3.62
N GLY A 377 -21.88 -13.31 -4.11
CA GLY A 377 -22.51 -12.67 -5.28
C GLY A 377 -22.95 -11.24 -4.99
N THR A 378 -23.49 -11.00 -3.79
CA THR A 378 -23.87 -9.66 -3.31
C THR A 378 -22.64 -8.78 -3.10
N VAL A 379 -21.59 -9.33 -2.47
CA VAL A 379 -20.31 -8.64 -2.28
C VAL A 379 -19.70 -8.21 -3.61
N LYS A 380 -19.68 -9.09 -4.62
CA LYS A 380 -19.16 -8.75 -5.94
C LYS A 380 -19.95 -7.62 -6.60
N LYS A 381 -21.30 -7.66 -6.51
CA LYS A 381 -22.16 -6.58 -7.03
C LYS A 381 -21.84 -5.26 -6.34
N ASN A 382 -21.72 -5.25 -5.02
CA ASN A 382 -21.43 -4.06 -4.24
C ASN A 382 -20.01 -3.54 -4.48
N PHE A 383 -19.02 -4.42 -4.65
CA PHE A 383 -17.66 -4.04 -5.07
C PHE A 383 -17.68 -3.34 -6.43
N ASN A 384 -18.44 -3.84 -7.40
CA ASN A 384 -18.54 -3.18 -8.70
C ASN A 384 -19.13 -1.76 -8.57
N LEU A 385 -20.13 -1.56 -7.71
CA LEU A 385 -20.68 -0.23 -7.41
C LEU A 385 -19.64 0.66 -6.70
N PHE A 386 -18.90 0.12 -5.74
CA PHE A 386 -17.80 0.81 -5.06
C PHE A 386 -16.72 1.26 -6.05
N TYR A 387 -16.28 0.35 -6.93
CA TYR A 387 -15.28 0.65 -7.96
C TYR A 387 -15.80 1.63 -9.01
N GLU A 388 -17.07 1.52 -9.41
CA GLU A 388 -17.72 2.47 -10.30
C GLU A 388 -17.70 3.89 -9.70
N LYS A 389 -17.95 4.06 -8.40
CA LYS A 389 -17.84 5.37 -7.72
C LYS A 389 -16.42 5.93 -7.70
N ILE A 390 -15.39 5.10 -7.80
CA ILE A 390 -13.98 5.52 -7.89
C ILE A 390 -13.66 6.00 -9.30
N ILE A 391 -14.12 5.27 -10.32
CA ILE A 391 -13.83 5.56 -11.73
C ILE A 391 -14.72 6.68 -12.28
N ILE A 392 -15.99 6.72 -11.89
CA ILE A 392 -16.92 7.79 -12.26
C ILE A 392 -16.71 8.95 -11.28
N LEU A 393 -16.20 10.05 -11.81
CA LEU A 393 -16.04 11.29 -11.08
C LEU A 393 -17.36 12.07 -11.08
N ASP A 394 -17.65 12.73 -9.97
CA ASP A 394 -18.70 13.72 -9.80
C ASP A 394 -18.08 15.13 -9.73
N LYS A 395 -18.92 16.18 -9.85
CA LYS A 395 -18.45 17.57 -9.77
C LYS A 395 -17.60 17.81 -8.51
N LYS A 396 -18.01 17.24 -7.38
CA LYS A 396 -17.37 17.42 -6.08
C LYS A 396 -16.01 16.73 -5.97
N ASP A 397 -15.75 15.71 -6.78
CA ASP A 397 -14.45 15.03 -6.78
C ASP A 397 -13.38 15.83 -7.54
N VAL A 398 -13.81 16.77 -8.38
CA VAL A 398 -12.94 17.53 -9.29
C VAL A 398 -12.89 19.02 -8.94
N LEU A 399 -14.05 19.63 -8.68
CA LEU A 399 -14.19 21.06 -8.42
C LEU A 399 -13.88 21.42 -6.96
N ASN A 400 -14.49 20.72 -6.00
CA ASN A 400 -14.37 21.09 -4.58
C ASN A 400 -12.91 21.09 -4.07
N PRO A 401 -12.04 20.13 -4.42
CA PRO A 401 -10.64 20.16 -3.98
C PRO A 401 -9.90 21.42 -4.44
N LEU A 402 -10.20 21.91 -5.64
CA LEU A 402 -9.58 23.13 -6.17
C LEU A 402 -10.16 24.39 -5.51
N LEU A 403 -11.46 24.40 -5.19
CA LEU A 403 -12.05 25.49 -4.41
C LEU A 403 -11.43 25.58 -3.01
N LEU A 404 -11.31 24.45 -2.32
CA LEU A 404 -10.66 24.38 -1.00
C LEU A 404 -9.19 24.81 -1.08
N LYS A 405 -8.46 24.42 -2.14
CA LYS A 405 -7.09 24.90 -2.42
C LYS A 405 -7.01 26.41 -2.37
N ILE A 406 -7.83 27.07 -3.19
CA ILE A 406 -7.79 28.50 -3.39
C ILE A 406 -8.13 29.21 -2.07
N ILE A 407 -9.12 28.69 -1.34
CA ILE A 407 -9.49 29.21 -0.02
C ILE A 407 -8.33 29.08 0.97
N GLN A 408 -7.68 27.91 1.06
CA GLN A 408 -6.56 27.68 1.99
C GLN A 408 -5.29 28.48 1.64
N GLU A 409 -5.03 28.70 0.35
CA GLU A 409 -3.90 29.50 -0.13
C GLU A 409 -4.14 31.01 0.04
N THR A 410 -5.36 31.42 0.35
CA THR A 410 -5.74 32.82 0.60
C THR A 410 -5.86 33.03 2.11
N SER A 411 -4.78 33.51 2.75
CA SER A 411 -4.61 33.51 4.22
C SER A 411 -5.68 34.24 5.03
N ASP A 412 -6.41 35.18 4.41
CA ASP A 412 -7.23 36.15 5.14
C ASP A 412 -8.74 35.79 5.13
N ILE A 413 -9.11 34.59 4.66
CA ILE A 413 -10.51 34.12 4.63
C ILE A 413 -10.86 33.39 5.94
N ASN A 414 -11.61 34.06 6.82
CA ASN A 414 -12.10 33.48 8.09
C ASN A 414 -13.62 33.29 8.11
N THR A 415 -14.33 34.04 7.26
CA THR A 415 -15.78 34.00 7.09
C THR A 415 -16.14 33.81 5.62
N LEU A 416 -17.09 32.93 5.32
CA LEU A 416 -17.50 32.63 3.95
C LEU A 416 -19.02 32.50 3.80
N PHE A 417 -19.57 33.10 2.74
CA PHE A 417 -20.97 32.94 2.35
C PHE A 417 -21.08 32.06 1.09
N ASP A 418 -21.72 30.89 1.18
CA ASP A 418 -21.94 29.96 0.06
C ASP A 418 -23.28 30.27 -0.64
N TYR A 419 -23.22 31.04 -1.72
CA TYR A 419 -24.40 31.52 -2.45
C TYR A 419 -24.77 30.54 -3.56
N GLY A 420 -25.94 29.90 -3.44
CA GLY A 420 -26.34 28.79 -4.32
C GLY A 420 -25.68 27.48 -3.92
N SER A 421 -25.66 27.21 -2.61
CA SER A 421 -24.97 26.10 -1.95
C SER A 421 -25.40 24.70 -2.40
N GLY A 422 -26.59 24.56 -3.00
CA GLY A 422 -27.10 23.30 -3.53
C GLY A 422 -27.17 22.19 -2.46
N SER A 423 -26.33 21.16 -2.59
CA SER A 423 -26.24 20.11 -1.57
C SER A 423 -25.58 20.55 -0.26
N GLY A 424 -24.83 21.65 -0.25
CA GLY A 424 -24.07 22.12 0.92
C GLY A 424 -22.78 21.35 1.18
N ASP A 425 -22.36 20.46 0.29
CA ASP A 425 -21.15 19.62 0.47
C ASP A 425 -19.85 20.45 0.49
N ILE A 426 -19.80 21.54 -0.28
CA ILE A 426 -18.66 22.47 -0.24
C ILE A 426 -18.68 23.31 1.04
N ALA A 427 -19.82 23.88 1.44
CA ALA A 427 -19.98 24.58 2.71
C ALA A 427 -19.52 23.72 3.90
N PHE A 428 -19.92 22.44 3.92
CA PHE A 428 -19.47 21.47 4.93
C PHE A 428 -17.97 21.26 4.93
N SER A 429 -17.36 21.18 3.75
CA SER A 429 -15.91 20.99 3.62
C SER A 429 -15.13 22.23 4.07
N ILE A 430 -15.64 23.43 3.76
CA ILE A 430 -15.03 24.71 4.18
C ILE A 430 -15.13 24.87 5.70
N LYS A 431 -16.28 24.54 6.30
CA LYS A 431 -16.45 24.57 7.77
C LYS A 431 -15.40 23.70 8.49
N LYS A 432 -15.05 22.54 7.93
CA LYS A 432 -14.01 21.66 8.50
C LYS A 432 -12.62 22.29 8.53
N LEU A 433 -12.39 23.35 7.75
CA LEU A 433 -11.15 24.14 7.80
C LEU A 433 -11.14 25.17 8.94
N GLY A 434 -12.19 25.24 9.75
CA GLY A 434 -12.33 26.22 10.84
C GLY A 434 -12.90 27.57 10.40
N ILE A 435 -13.29 27.71 9.13
CA ILE A 435 -13.90 28.93 8.58
C ILE A 435 -15.39 28.99 8.98
N LYS A 436 -15.88 30.16 9.41
CA LYS A 436 -17.32 30.37 9.67
C LYS A 436 -18.06 30.42 8.34
N VAL A 437 -19.01 29.50 8.12
CA VAL A 437 -19.77 29.42 6.86
C VAL A 437 -21.26 29.67 7.09
N ILE A 438 -21.84 30.55 6.28
CA ILE A 438 -23.29 30.67 6.10
C ILE A 438 -23.64 30.24 4.66
N ALA A 439 -24.70 29.48 4.50
CA ALA A 439 -25.11 28.96 3.21
C ALA A 439 -26.48 29.51 2.78
N TYR A 440 -26.65 29.75 1.49
CA TYR A 440 -27.91 30.18 0.88
C TYR A 440 -28.22 29.30 -0.32
N ASP A 441 -29.48 28.90 -0.49
CA ASP A 441 -29.97 28.34 -1.74
C ASP A 441 -31.44 28.75 -1.98
N PRO A 442 -31.81 29.18 -3.19
CA PRO A 442 -33.19 29.52 -3.50
C PRO A 442 -34.15 28.31 -3.50
N ASP A 443 -33.64 27.08 -3.63
CA ASP A 443 -34.44 25.84 -3.57
C ASP A 443 -34.37 25.19 -2.18
N ILE A 444 -35.38 25.49 -1.35
CA ILE A 444 -35.50 24.95 0.00
C ILE A 444 -35.57 23.41 0.04
N ASN A 445 -36.02 22.76 -1.04
CA ASN A 445 -36.11 21.29 -1.08
C ASN A 445 -34.73 20.64 -1.11
N LEU A 446 -33.74 21.30 -1.71
CA LEU A 446 -32.35 20.82 -1.68
C LEU A 446 -31.79 20.87 -0.27
N TYR A 447 -32.03 21.98 0.45
CA TYR A 447 -31.64 22.11 1.84
C TYR A 447 -32.28 21.00 2.69
N GLU A 448 -33.60 20.84 2.66
CA GLU A 448 -34.29 19.82 3.48
C GLU A 448 -33.81 18.40 3.18
N LYS A 449 -33.51 18.09 1.91
CA LYS A 449 -32.95 16.80 1.49
C LYS A 449 -31.56 16.53 2.08
N TYR A 450 -30.72 17.55 2.24
CA TYR A 450 -29.32 17.42 2.65
C TYR A 450 -29.00 17.96 4.04
N LYS A 451 -29.99 18.52 4.75
CA LYS A 451 -29.86 19.21 6.03
C LYS A 451 -29.05 18.43 7.07
N ILE A 452 -29.45 17.19 7.31
CA ILE A 452 -28.79 16.30 8.27
C ILE A 452 -27.36 15.97 7.84
N LYS A 453 -27.12 15.84 6.53
CA LYS A 453 -25.86 15.33 6.00
C LYS A 453 -24.78 16.41 5.87
N TYR A 454 -25.13 17.56 5.33
CA TYR A 454 -24.14 18.59 4.96
C TYR A 454 -24.35 19.92 5.67
N TYR A 455 -25.57 20.26 6.10
CA TYR A 455 -25.83 21.53 6.79
C TYR A 455 -25.76 21.42 8.32
N SER A 456 -25.25 20.31 8.87
CA SER A 456 -25.14 20.14 10.32
C SER A 456 -24.21 21.19 10.94
N GLY A 457 -24.79 22.09 11.73
CA GLY A 457 -24.11 23.24 12.34
C GLY A 457 -23.61 24.27 11.33
N ILE A 458 -24.24 24.37 10.16
CA ILE A 458 -24.06 25.46 9.21
C ILE A 458 -25.36 26.26 9.22
N GLU A 459 -25.24 27.58 9.35
CA GLU A 459 -26.40 28.45 9.25
C GLU A 459 -26.89 28.51 7.79
N PHE A 460 -28.21 28.40 7.60
CA PHE A 460 -28.83 28.39 6.28
C PHE A 460 -29.83 29.54 6.14
N ILE A 461 -29.67 30.35 5.10
CA ILE A 461 -30.56 31.44 4.74
C ILE A 461 -31.47 30.97 3.60
N SER A 462 -32.78 31.10 3.79
CA SER A 462 -33.78 30.78 2.76
C SER A 462 -33.98 31.97 1.79
N LYS A 463 -34.62 31.70 0.65
CA LYS A 463 -35.03 32.74 -0.31
C LYS A 463 -35.83 33.88 0.31
N ASP A 464 -36.73 33.56 1.23
CA ASP A 464 -37.64 34.53 1.85
C ASP A 464 -36.91 35.44 2.84
N SER A 465 -35.91 34.90 3.54
CA SER A 465 -35.11 35.64 4.51
C SER A 465 -33.94 36.42 3.88
N MET A 466 -33.57 36.12 2.63
CA MET A 466 -32.40 36.72 1.97
C MET A 466 -32.46 38.24 1.90
N LYS A 467 -33.63 38.82 1.62
CA LYS A 467 -33.80 40.28 1.53
C LYS A 467 -33.54 40.96 2.87
N ASP A 468 -33.97 40.37 3.97
CA ASP A 468 -33.78 40.94 5.30
C ASP A 468 -32.36 40.70 5.81
N PHE A 469 -31.75 39.57 5.41
CA PHE A 469 -30.33 39.31 5.65
C PHE A 469 -29.44 40.35 4.96
N LEU A 470 -29.68 40.68 3.69
CA LEU A 470 -28.92 41.73 2.99
C LEU A 470 -29.04 43.12 3.64
N LYS A 471 -30.18 43.41 4.29
CA LYS A 471 -30.36 44.67 5.04
C LYS A 471 -29.59 44.72 6.36
N SER A 472 -29.15 43.58 6.89
CA SER A 472 -28.36 43.54 8.13
C SER A 472 -26.98 44.19 7.96
N GLY A 473 -26.48 44.22 6.72
CA GLY A 473 -25.13 44.69 6.41
C GLY A 473 -24.02 43.73 6.81
N GLU A 474 -24.34 42.48 7.16
CA GLU A 474 -23.32 41.46 7.44
C GLU A 474 -22.46 41.20 6.19
N LYS A 475 -21.14 41.16 6.40
CA LYS A 475 -20.11 40.99 5.37
C LYS A 475 -19.27 39.75 5.64
N PHE A 476 -18.75 39.15 4.57
CA PHE A 476 -17.93 37.95 4.59
C PHE A 476 -16.64 38.17 3.83
N ASP A 477 -15.53 37.66 4.36
CA ASP A 477 -14.21 37.75 3.74
C ASP A 477 -14.24 37.19 2.31
N CYS A 478 -15.04 36.14 2.09
CA CYS A 478 -15.26 35.58 0.77
C CYS A 478 -16.73 35.21 0.53
N VAL A 479 -17.24 35.47 -0.69
CA VAL A 479 -18.52 34.92 -1.17
C VAL A 479 -18.23 33.89 -2.27
N LEU A 480 -18.77 32.68 -2.12
CA LEU A 480 -18.59 31.58 -3.06
C LEU A 480 -19.83 31.44 -3.97
N LEU A 481 -19.60 31.41 -5.29
CA LEU A 481 -20.57 31.05 -6.32
C LEU A 481 -20.11 29.82 -7.11
N SER A 482 -20.64 28.65 -6.79
CA SER A 482 -20.24 27.40 -7.45
C SER A 482 -21.27 26.91 -8.48
N LEU A 483 -20.97 27.09 -9.77
CA LEU A 483 -21.79 26.68 -10.91
C LEU A 483 -23.19 27.33 -10.97
N VAL A 484 -23.35 28.49 -10.33
CA VAL A 484 -24.59 29.27 -10.32
C VAL A 484 -24.80 29.98 -11.66
N LEU A 485 -23.79 30.71 -12.15
CA LEU A 485 -23.93 31.56 -13.35
C LEU A 485 -24.19 30.79 -14.65
N CYS A 486 -23.86 29.50 -14.71
CA CYS A 486 -24.16 28.66 -15.88
C CYS A 486 -25.59 28.08 -15.87
N HIS A 487 -26.34 28.27 -14.79
CA HIS A 487 -27.70 27.77 -14.66
C HIS A 487 -28.66 28.47 -15.67
N PRO A 488 -29.70 27.77 -16.17
CA PRO A 488 -30.63 28.37 -17.12
C PRO A 488 -31.35 29.62 -16.63
N PHE A 489 -31.78 29.62 -15.36
CA PHE A 489 -32.62 30.63 -14.70
C PHE A 489 -33.95 30.93 -15.42
N HIS A 490 -33.90 31.37 -16.67
CA HIS A 490 -35.05 31.71 -17.49
C HIS A 490 -34.77 31.49 -18.99
N PRO A 491 -35.75 31.04 -19.81
CA PRO A 491 -35.57 30.87 -21.25
C PRO A 491 -35.35 32.21 -21.99
N ASP A 492 -36.05 33.27 -21.59
CA ASP A 492 -35.83 34.63 -22.13
C ASP A 492 -34.52 35.24 -21.63
N GLU A 493 -33.79 35.89 -22.52
CA GLU A 493 -32.48 36.48 -22.25
C GLU A 493 -32.52 37.71 -21.35
N LYS A 494 -33.50 38.59 -21.52
CA LYS A 494 -33.61 39.81 -20.74
C LYS A 494 -33.94 39.49 -19.27
N GLU A 495 -34.88 38.58 -19.05
CA GLU A 495 -35.23 38.09 -17.72
C GLU A 495 -34.05 37.38 -17.05
N ARG A 496 -33.32 36.53 -17.80
CA ARG A 496 -32.14 35.84 -17.28
C ARG A 496 -31.03 36.82 -16.90
N ASN A 497 -30.74 37.82 -17.73
CA ASN A 497 -29.75 38.84 -17.41
C ASN A 497 -30.17 39.63 -16.16
N THR A 498 -31.45 39.97 -16.01
CA THR A 498 -31.98 40.63 -14.80
C THR A 498 -31.72 39.80 -13.53
N ILE A 499 -31.86 38.47 -13.61
CA ILE A 499 -31.55 37.56 -12.51
C ILE A 499 -30.04 37.54 -12.20
N ILE A 500 -29.19 37.50 -13.24
CA ILE A 500 -27.73 37.51 -13.09
C ILE A 500 -27.27 38.82 -12.44
N GLU A 501 -27.77 39.97 -12.89
CA GLU A 501 -27.48 41.29 -12.30
C GLU A 501 -27.85 41.32 -10.80
N LYS A 502 -29.01 40.79 -10.44
CA LYS A 502 -29.41 40.69 -9.03
C LYS A 502 -28.44 39.81 -8.23
N ILE A 503 -28.05 38.65 -8.76
CA ILE A 503 -27.09 37.76 -8.09
C ILE A 503 -25.76 38.49 -7.87
N LEU A 504 -25.28 39.23 -8.86
CA LEU A 504 -24.02 39.97 -8.75
C LEU A 504 -24.10 41.11 -7.74
N HIS A 505 -25.22 41.82 -7.69
CA HIS A 505 -25.50 42.80 -6.64
C HIS A 505 -25.50 42.17 -5.24
N ASP A 506 -26.16 41.02 -5.06
CA ASP A 506 -26.25 40.35 -3.76
C ASP A 506 -24.85 39.92 -3.27
N ILE A 507 -24.02 39.35 -4.15
CA ILE A 507 -22.70 38.80 -3.74
C ILE A 507 -21.66 39.91 -3.51
N THR A 508 -21.71 41.01 -4.25
CA THR A 508 -20.87 42.19 -4.01
C THR A 508 -21.30 42.89 -2.73
N SER A 509 -22.60 42.93 -2.44
CA SER A 509 -23.13 43.44 -1.17
C SER A 509 -22.72 42.59 0.04
N LEU A 510 -22.47 41.30 -0.14
CA LEU A 510 -22.06 40.39 0.95
C LEU A 510 -20.54 40.28 1.12
N SER A 511 -19.76 40.52 0.08
CA SER A 511 -18.30 40.38 0.14
C SER A 511 -17.64 41.62 0.76
N SER A 512 -16.61 41.39 1.60
CA SER A 512 -15.69 42.44 2.06
C SER A 512 -14.39 42.47 1.26
N ASN A 513 -13.87 41.31 0.84
CA ASN A 513 -12.57 41.22 0.15
C ASN A 513 -12.68 40.41 -1.16
N TYR A 514 -13.17 39.18 -1.09
CA TYR A 514 -13.09 38.22 -2.19
C TYR A 514 -14.43 37.69 -2.67
N ILE A 515 -14.51 37.40 -3.97
CA ILE A 515 -15.59 36.61 -4.57
C ILE A 515 -14.96 35.46 -5.36
N LEU A 516 -15.31 34.23 -5.01
CA LEU A 516 -14.83 33.02 -5.67
C LEU A 516 -15.93 32.46 -6.56
N ILE A 517 -15.73 32.51 -7.88
CA ILE A 517 -16.72 32.07 -8.87
C ILE A 517 -16.20 30.87 -9.64
N ALA A 518 -16.92 29.74 -9.58
CA ALA A 518 -16.69 28.59 -10.45
C ALA A 518 -17.79 28.48 -11.51
N ILE A 519 -17.38 28.32 -12.77
CA ILE A 519 -18.27 28.12 -13.91
C ILE A 519 -17.87 26.88 -14.70
N CYS A 520 -18.78 26.41 -15.56
CA CYS A 520 -18.40 25.44 -16.59
C CYS A 520 -17.36 26.08 -17.51
N ASN A 521 -16.26 25.38 -17.81
CA ASN A 521 -15.16 25.96 -18.55
C ASN A 521 -15.59 26.28 -20.00
N PRO A 522 -15.68 27.57 -20.39
CA PRO A 522 -16.17 27.96 -21.70
C PRO A 522 -15.18 27.59 -22.81
N LEU A 523 -13.87 27.45 -22.52
CA LEU A 523 -12.84 27.10 -23.51
C LEU A 523 -13.01 25.68 -24.06
N TYR A 524 -13.62 24.78 -23.27
CA TYR A 524 -13.78 23.37 -23.62
C TYR A 524 -15.25 22.97 -23.83
N THR A 525 -16.12 23.92 -24.17
CA THR A 525 -17.53 23.65 -24.45
C THR A 525 -17.73 22.69 -25.63
N ILE A 526 -16.93 22.85 -26.70
CA ILE A 526 -17.00 22.02 -27.91
C ILE A 526 -16.58 20.57 -27.63
N LYS A 527 -15.86 20.31 -26.53
CA LYS A 527 -15.54 18.95 -26.10
C LYS A 527 -16.79 18.28 -25.53
N LEU A 528 -17.38 17.41 -26.34
CA LEU A 528 -18.67 16.76 -26.05
C LEU A 528 -18.61 15.69 -24.96
N LYS A 529 -17.43 15.16 -24.60
CA LYS A 529 -17.28 14.10 -23.60
C LYS A 529 -16.15 14.45 -22.66
N SER A 530 -16.42 14.33 -21.35
CA SER A 530 -15.43 14.41 -20.29
C SER A 530 -15.59 13.23 -19.32
N THR A 531 -14.77 13.18 -18.27
CA THR A 531 -14.93 12.22 -17.18
C THR A 531 -16.23 12.41 -16.41
N LEU A 532 -16.76 13.63 -16.34
CA LEU A 532 -17.96 13.99 -15.57
C LEU A 532 -19.26 13.86 -16.36
N GLN A 533 -19.23 14.19 -17.66
CA GLN A 533 -20.45 14.42 -18.41
C GLN A 533 -20.29 14.22 -19.93
N ASN A 534 -21.41 13.98 -20.60
CA ASN A 534 -21.53 14.06 -22.05
C ASN A 534 -22.42 15.26 -22.41
N LYS A 535 -21.92 16.16 -23.26
CA LYS A 535 -22.61 17.37 -23.72
C LYS A 535 -23.23 17.13 -25.09
N THR A 536 -24.37 17.75 -25.34
CA THR A 536 -25.02 17.84 -26.65
C THR A 536 -25.25 19.31 -26.95
N LEU A 537 -24.61 19.79 -28.02
CA LEU A 537 -24.71 21.16 -28.49
C LEU A 537 -25.94 21.32 -29.41
N PRO A 538 -26.55 22.53 -29.47
CA PRO A 538 -27.59 22.82 -30.46
C PRO A 538 -27.02 22.80 -31.89
N TYR A 539 -27.88 22.59 -32.89
CA TYR A 539 -27.48 22.52 -34.30
C TYR A 539 -26.78 23.81 -34.78
N ASN A 540 -27.24 24.95 -34.30
CA ASN A 540 -26.72 26.29 -34.60
C ASN A 540 -25.75 26.81 -33.53
N PHE A 541 -24.98 25.94 -32.87
CA PHE A 541 -24.05 26.34 -31.82
C PHE A 541 -23.02 27.36 -32.32
N ASP A 542 -22.94 28.51 -31.64
CA ASP A 542 -21.93 29.53 -31.88
C ASP A 542 -21.15 29.84 -30.60
N TYR A 543 -19.85 29.55 -30.60
CA TYR A 543 -18.98 29.77 -29.45
C TYR A 543 -19.03 31.22 -28.91
N PHE A 544 -19.14 32.21 -29.79
CA PHE A 544 -19.06 33.62 -29.41
C PHE A 544 -20.36 34.18 -28.86
N ASN A 545 -21.43 33.39 -28.88
CA ASN A 545 -22.75 33.76 -28.41
C ASN A 545 -23.24 32.85 -27.28
N GLU A 546 -24.29 33.29 -26.60
CA GLU A 546 -24.90 32.47 -25.57
C GLU A 546 -25.67 31.29 -26.18
N ASN A 547 -25.41 30.07 -25.68
CA ASN A 547 -26.04 28.86 -26.21
C ASN A 547 -26.53 27.94 -25.09
N ARG A 548 -27.78 27.48 -25.19
CA ARG A 548 -28.30 26.45 -24.29
C ARG A 548 -27.74 25.08 -24.66
N ILE A 549 -27.12 24.39 -23.71
CA ILE A 549 -26.46 23.10 -23.88
C ILE A 549 -27.12 22.05 -22.99
N LYS A 550 -27.33 20.87 -23.54
CA LYS A 550 -27.79 19.69 -22.79
C LYS A 550 -26.60 18.91 -22.27
N LYS A 551 -26.64 18.47 -21.01
CA LYS A 551 -25.58 17.69 -20.36
C LYS A 551 -26.17 16.43 -19.73
N LEU A 552 -25.62 15.27 -20.07
CA LEU A 552 -25.83 14.02 -19.36
C LEU A 552 -24.70 13.85 -18.33
N VAL A 553 -25.04 13.97 -17.05
CA VAL A 553 -24.08 13.81 -15.95
C VAL A 553 -23.87 12.32 -15.70
N LYS A 554 -22.61 11.85 -15.74
CA LYS A 554 -22.33 10.40 -15.62
C LYS A 554 -22.60 9.86 -14.21
N SER A 555 -22.27 10.63 -13.17
CA SER A 555 -22.45 10.24 -11.76
C SER A 555 -23.92 10.00 -11.40
N SER A 556 -24.81 10.93 -11.77
CA SER A 556 -26.24 10.85 -11.47
C SER A 556 -27.07 10.19 -12.57
N LYS A 557 -26.51 9.99 -13.77
CA LYS A 557 -27.23 9.64 -15.01
C LYS A 557 -28.34 10.63 -15.37
N GLY A 558 -28.37 11.80 -14.72
CA GLY A 558 -29.37 12.84 -14.92
C GLY A 558 -29.05 13.72 -16.12
N ILE A 559 -30.10 14.25 -16.74
CA ILE A 559 -30.00 15.26 -17.80
C ILE A 559 -30.20 16.63 -17.15
N ARG A 560 -29.31 17.57 -17.43
CA ARG A 560 -29.47 18.98 -17.09
C ARG A 560 -29.21 19.88 -18.30
N TYR A 561 -29.65 21.13 -18.20
CA TYR A 561 -29.38 22.16 -19.20
C TYR A 561 -28.59 23.28 -18.54
N ASP A 562 -27.57 23.75 -19.23
CA ASP A 562 -26.76 24.91 -18.81
C ASP A 562 -26.63 25.85 -20.01
N TYR A 563 -26.21 27.10 -19.79
CA TYR A 563 -25.82 28.00 -20.88
C TYR A 563 -24.30 28.11 -21.00
N HIS A 564 -23.81 27.98 -22.23
CA HIS A 564 -22.47 28.40 -22.60
C HIS A 564 -22.46 29.91 -22.85
N ARG A 565 -21.42 30.57 -22.37
CA ARG A 565 -21.09 31.97 -22.64
C ARG A 565 -19.59 32.06 -22.91
N PRO A 566 -19.14 32.88 -23.88
CA PRO A 566 -17.72 33.06 -24.14
C PRO A 566 -17.02 33.67 -22.91
N ILE A 567 -15.71 33.48 -22.78
CA ILE A 567 -14.96 34.02 -21.63
C ILE A 567 -15.06 35.55 -21.52
N SER A 568 -15.15 36.23 -22.67
CA SER A 568 -15.33 37.69 -22.76
C SER A 568 -16.66 38.19 -22.21
N TYR A 569 -17.69 37.34 -22.13
CA TYR A 569 -18.93 37.68 -21.44
C TYR A 569 -18.67 37.84 -19.94
N TYR A 570 -17.98 36.88 -19.32
CA TYR A 570 -17.69 36.91 -17.89
C TYR A 570 -16.74 38.05 -17.53
N GLU A 571 -15.73 38.31 -18.36
CA GLU A 571 -14.82 39.45 -18.18
C GLU A 571 -15.59 40.78 -18.14
N LYS A 572 -16.46 41.05 -19.12
CA LYS A 572 -17.30 42.25 -19.16
C LYS A 572 -18.26 42.31 -17.97
N LEU A 573 -18.84 41.17 -17.60
CA LEU A 573 -19.77 41.06 -16.49
C LEU A 573 -19.09 41.44 -15.16
N PHE A 574 -17.86 40.98 -14.94
CA PHE A 574 -17.08 41.29 -13.73
C PHE A 574 -16.64 42.75 -13.71
N GLN A 575 -16.16 43.28 -14.84
CA GLN A 575 -15.81 44.70 -14.97
C GLN A 575 -16.98 45.63 -14.68
N ALA A 576 -18.19 45.29 -15.14
CA ALA A 576 -19.40 46.09 -14.90
C ALA A 576 -19.79 46.19 -13.42
N HIS A 577 -19.28 45.28 -12.57
CA HIS A 577 -19.58 45.19 -11.14
C HIS A 577 -18.37 45.52 -10.27
N ASN A 578 -17.35 46.20 -10.82
CA ASN A 578 -16.10 46.55 -10.13
C ASN A 578 -15.43 45.35 -9.45
N MET A 579 -15.51 44.17 -10.08
CA MET A 579 -14.82 42.97 -9.62
C MET A 579 -13.53 42.79 -10.42
N LYS A 580 -12.39 42.80 -9.73
CA LYS A 580 -11.07 42.61 -10.34
C LYS A 580 -10.65 41.16 -10.28
N ILE A 581 -10.28 40.57 -11.42
CA ILE A 581 -9.75 39.20 -11.45
C ILE A 581 -8.32 39.20 -10.88
N VAL A 582 -8.13 38.50 -9.75
CA VAL A 582 -6.81 38.33 -9.13
C VAL A 582 -6.17 36.98 -9.46
N ARG A 583 -6.97 35.94 -9.68
CA ARG A 583 -6.48 34.61 -10.02
C ARG A 583 -7.47 33.84 -10.89
N ILE A 584 -6.95 33.09 -11.86
CA ILE A 584 -7.73 32.16 -12.69
C ILE A 584 -7.11 30.77 -12.53
N GLU A 585 -7.97 29.79 -12.23
CA GLU A 585 -7.59 28.39 -12.09
C GLU A 585 -8.55 27.52 -12.91
N GLN A 586 -8.09 26.36 -13.35
CA GLN A 586 -8.94 25.42 -14.08
C GLN A 586 -8.77 24.01 -13.54
N THR A 587 -9.84 23.23 -13.55
CA THR A 587 -9.74 21.83 -13.13
C THR A 587 -8.96 20.99 -14.13
N ILE A 588 -8.19 20.03 -13.65
CA ILE A 588 -7.47 19.07 -14.49
C ILE A 588 -8.41 17.89 -14.76
N GLY A 589 -8.80 17.70 -16.02
CA GLY A 589 -9.53 16.51 -16.45
C GLY A 589 -8.60 15.45 -17.03
N GLU A 590 -8.94 14.18 -16.81
CA GLU A 590 -8.23 13.07 -17.44
C GLU A 590 -8.51 13.06 -18.94
N ASN A 591 -7.44 13.05 -19.74
CA ASN A 591 -7.54 12.68 -21.14
C ASN A 591 -7.35 11.16 -21.23
N LEU A 592 -8.39 10.46 -21.68
CA LEU A 592 -8.36 9.00 -21.84
C LEU A 592 -7.33 8.55 -22.90
N ASP A 593 -6.92 9.45 -23.80
CA ASP A 593 -6.15 9.09 -25.00
C ASP A 593 -4.82 9.84 -25.17
N ASN A 594 -4.53 10.89 -24.39
CA ASN A 594 -3.23 11.61 -24.48
C ASN A 594 -2.87 12.38 -23.18
N PRO A 595 -1.85 11.95 -22.41
CA PRO A 595 -1.46 12.59 -21.13
C PRO A 595 -0.92 14.03 -21.26
N ASN A 596 -0.63 14.52 -22.47
CA ASN A 596 -0.08 15.87 -22.69
C ASN A 596 -1.13 16.93 -23.04
N LEU A 597 -2.42 16.58 -23.14
CA LEU A 597 -3.52 17.53 -23.34
C LEU A 597 -4.56 17.35 -22.25
N PHE A 598 -4.58 18.23 -21.25
CA PHE A 598 -5.59 18.24 -20.20
C PHE A 598 -6.83 19.01 -20.66
N TYR A 599 -8.01 18.41 -20.51
CA TYR A 599 -9.28 19.11 -20.71
C TYR A 599 -9.83 19.54 -19.36
N SER A 600 -10.44 20.70 -19.27
CA SER A 600 -11.03 21.18 -18.04
C SER A 600 -12.55 21.28 -18.15
N ASP A 601 -13.27 20.76 -17.14
CA ASP A 601 -14.72 20.92 -17.07
C ASP A 601 -15.13 22.25 -16.41
N PHE A 602 -14.25 22.83 -15.59
CA PHE A 602 -14.55 24.01 -14.76
C PHE A 602 -13.43 25.05 -14.78
N LEU A 603 -13.83 26.32 -14.86
CA LEU A 603 -12.96 27.47 -14.74
C LEU A 603 -13.34 28.23 -13.47
N ILE A 604 -12.35 28.61 -12.67
CA ILE A 604 -12.52 29.26 -11.37
C ILE A 604 -11.84 30.63 -11.43
N PHE A 605 -12.55 31.64 -10.95
CA PHE A 605 -12.05 33.00 -10.80
C PHE A 605 -12.05 33.35 -9.31
N LEU A 606 -10.90 33.75 -8.79
CA LEU A 606 -10.85 34.54 -7.56
C LEU A 606 -10.86 36.01 -7.98
N LEU A 607 -11.85 36.73 -7.45
CA LEU A 607 -12.09 38.14 -7.70
C LEU A 607 -11.88 38.91 -6.40
N GLU A 608 -11.37 40.13 -6.51
CA GLU A 608 -11.30 41.12 -5.46
C GLU A 608 -12.40 42.17 -5.71
N VAL A 609 -13.08 42.60 -4.66
CA VAL A 609 -14.07 43.69 -4.70
C VAL A 609 -13.49 44.94 -4.06
N ASP A 610 -13.74 46.09 -4.69
CA ASP A 610 -13.34 47.42 -4.20
C ASP A 610 -14.16 47.92 -3.00
#